data_AF-A0A963MKG5-F1
#
_entry.id   AF-A0A963MKG5-F1
#
_cell.length_a   1.000
_cell.length_b   1.000
_cell.length_c   1.000
_cell.angle_alpha   90.00
_cell.angle_beta   90.00
_cell.angle_gamma   90.00
#
_symmetry.space_group_name_H-M   'P 1'
#
loop_
_entity.id
_entity.type
_entity.pdbx_description
1 polymer ?
#
loop_
_entity_poly.entity_id
_entity_poly.type
_entity_poly.pdbx_seq_one_letter_code
_entity_poly.pdbx_strand_id
1 'polypeptide(L)'
;MTLRKAFLAMALGTVGAFAAVMPALALEAVPPVRVVEPADPGEHLPSVGRSLFDQLFAVSRGADVEVDPPFPFEALLSRIDAQLQRDPDSPLPPAKRVLIPLGRSLQRSAAAPEYFAYPRVVVAVDSPSATAATPLLKDRLFIGYQEQSAVLEVISYNEAAGRFEFQLVKDYRAGGKPRVVYANRNICFACHQNGAPIFSRALWDETNANPAVAALLLATRERFYGIPPGRGIDVPYAIDNATERANGLALTQRLWRDGCGGKQPAAQRCRAGLFAAALRYALSGGQSWLPDARFEQMVAAPLRREASRRWPGGLAAGNADIPNRNPLQGLVSWPADSAARVAYSDVQARFDPLLPRPQQPVWHADAAGALQSLVAGLAEFVAAADRRQLVKVLDRSAAVGTRRIAVACRIDASPAASRWVLRCAAPAGTLLAGTLSLRAGRPAGGRLTRLMLPGGTALNDLELAPVGQATATAASLQPRADGQLPRTAGGDAVSVIDIERPAGGEQGEATLLIREEFALVQQALERLLAGPEAASLFGPTPLPREKLFAALFAELGSRPPPPCCQAARRLPAPQLAAPAVVAGQSSASASDP
;
A
#
# COMPACT_ATOMS: atom_id res chain seq x y z
N MET A 1 -65.76 68.13 38.65
CA MET A 1 -65.02 67.05 39.35
C MET A 1 -64.06 66.45 38.34
N THR A 2 -62.82 66.94 38.31
CA THR A 2 -61.86 66.66 37.23
C THR A 2 -60.86 65.59 37.66
N LEU A 3 -60.99 64.44 37.00
CA LEU A 3 -60.07 63.31 36.97
C LEU A 3 -58.72 63.72 36.36
N ARG A 4 -57.62 63.43 37.06
CA ARG A 4 -56.29 63.25 36.47
C ARG A 4 -55.34 62.63 37.51
N LYS A 5 -54.55 61.63 37.07
CA LYS A 5 -53.37 60.99 37.71
C LYS A 5 -53.75 59.89 38.75
N ALA A 6 -53.17 58.69 38.79
CA ALA A 6 -51.95 58.12 38.22
C ALA A 6 -52.17 56.58 38.09
N PHE A 7 -51.87 55.90 36.97
CA PHE A 7 -50.59 55.54 36.33
C PHE A 7 -49.81 54.35 36.97
N LEU A 8 -49.61 53.33 36.12
CA LEU A 8 -48.56 52.30 36.05
C LEU A 8 -48.46 51.22 37.15
N ALA A 9 -48.85 49.99 36.81
CA ALA A 9 -47.93 48.87 36.52
C ALA A 9 -48.64 47.50 36.69
N MET A 10 -49.33 47.02 35.65
CA MET A 10 -49.58 45.58 35.45
C MET A 10 -50.10 45.37 34.02
N ALA A 11 -49.18 45.10 33.10
CA ALA A 11 -49.48 44.58 31.78
C ALA A 11 -48.27 43.75 31.30
N LEU A 12 -48.23 42.48 31.69
CA LEU A 12 -47.56 41.45 30.89
C LEU A 12 -48.63 40.46 30.45
N GLY A 13 -48.82 40.43 29.13
CA GLY A 13 -49.87 39.69 28.47
C GLY A 13 -49.61 38.19 28.45
N THR A 14 -50.70 37.46 28.62
CA THR A 14 -50.87 36.06 28.31
C THR A 14 -50.73 35.82 26.80
N VAL A 15 -49.57 35.33 26.36
CA VAL A 15 -49.42 34.57 25.11
C VAL A 15 -49.03 33.16 25.51
N GLY A 16 -50.04 32.32 25.76
CA GLY A 16 -49.87 30.89 25.94
C GLY A 16 -49.52 30.25 24.59
N ALA A 17 -48.23 30.10 24.34
CA ALA A 17 -47.71 29.39 23.19
C ALA A 17 -48.02 27.89 23.31
N PHE A 18 -48.81 27.37 22.37
CA PHE A 18 -48.73 25.96 21.98
C PHE A 18 -47.36 25.73 21.31
N ALA A 19 -46.32 25.58 22.12
CA ALA A 19 -45.08 24.98 21.67
C ALA A 19 -45.31 23.48 21.55
N ALA A 20 -45.66 23.03 20.35
CA ALA A 20 -45.57 21.62 19.99
C ALA A 20 -44.14 21.15 20.27
N VAL A 21 -43.97 20.37 21.34
CA VAL A 21 -42.78 19.56 21.56
C VAL A 21 -42.80 18.49 20.48
N MET A 22 -42.30 18.81 19.29
CA MET A 22 -41.85 17.80 18.35
C MET A 22 -40.65 17.13 19.03
N PRO A 23 -40.71 15.84 19.40
CA PRO A 23 -39.49 15.14 19.75
C PRO A 23 -38.63 15.18 18.49
N ALA A 24 -37.48 15.85 18.57
CA ALA A 24 -36.41 15.60 17.63
C ALA A 24 -36.10 14.11 17.77
N LEU A 25 -36.65 13.30 16.87
CA LEU A 25 -36.17 11.95 16.64
C LEU A 25 -34.72 12.13 16.23
N ALA A 26 -33.81 12.03 17.20
CA ALA A 26 -32.43 11.72 16.91
C ALA A 26 -32.50 10.42 16.12
N LEU A 27 -32.34 10.50 14.78
CA LEU A 27 -32.08 9.31 13.98
C LEU A 27 -30.88 8.66 14.65
N GLU A 28 -31.07 7.51 15.30
CA GLU A 28 -29.96 6.71 15.78
C GLU A 28 -29.05 6.45 14.59
N ALA A 29 -27.86 7.06 14.60
CA ALA A 29 -26.90 6.89 13.54
C ALA A 29 -26.54 5.40 13.47
N VAL A 30 -26.78 4.77 12.32
CA VAL A 30 -26.45 3.36 12.13
C VAL A 30 -24.95 3.18 12.34
N PRO A 31 -24.49 2.31 13.25
CA PRO A 31 -23.07 2.18 13.54
C PRO A 31 -22.30 1.65 12.31
N PRO A 32 -21.04 2.06 12.14
CA PRO A 32 -20.20 1.55 11.06
C PRO A 32 -19.93 0.06 11.24
N VAL A 33 -19.85 -0.65 10.12
CA VAL A 33 -19.50 -2.07 10.09
C VAL A 33 -17.98 -2.20 10.14
N ARG A 34 -17.45 -2.97 11.09
CA ARG A 34 -16.01 -3.25 11.12
C ARG A 34 -15.61 -4.10 9.92
N VAL A 35 -14.53 -3.72 9.27
CA VAL A 35 -13.97 -4.49 8.13
C VAL A 35 -13.42 -5.83 8.61
N VAL A 36 -12.77 -5.83 9.77
CA VAL A 36 -12.29 -7.02 10.48
C VAL A 36 -12.83 -6.95 11.90
N GLU A 37 -13.41 -8.04 12.38
CA GLU A 37 -13.88 -8.16 13.76
C GLU A 37 -12.80 -8.86 14.60
N PRO A 38 -12.14 -8.17 15.55
CA PRO A 38 -11.11 -8.79 16.39
C PRO A 38 -11.58 -10.04 17.14
N ALA A 39 -12.86 -10.08 17.52
CA ALA A 39 -13.47 -11.20 18.22
C ALA A 39 -13.80 -12.40 17.32
N ASP A 40 -13.78 -12.23 15.99
CA ASP A 40 -13.97 -13.30 15.00
C ASP A 40 -12.75 -13.40 14.07
N PRO A 41 -11.68 -14.08 14.53
CA PRO A 41 -10.45 -14.22 13.75
C PRO A 41 -10.58 -15.12 12.52
N GLY A 42 -11.69 -15.84 12.38
CA GLY A 42 -11.92 -16.85 11.33
C GLY A 42 -11.04 -18.10 11.45
N GLU A 43 -11.07 -18.95 10.41
CA GLU A 43 -10.37 -20.23 10.36
C GLU A 43 -8.85 -20.09 10.56
N HIS A 44 -8.29 -20.90 11.46
CA HIS A 44 -6.85 -20.87 11.79
C HIS A 44 -5.95 -21.26 10.61
N LEU A 45 -6.40 -22.21 9.80
CA LEU A 45 -5.72 -22.62 8.57
C LEU A 45 -6.36 -21.90 7.37
N PRO A 46 -5.59 -21.60 6.30
CA PRO A 46 -6.18 -21.09 5.08
C PRO A 46 -7.01 -22.19 4.41
N SER A 47 -8.28 -21.92 4.14
CA SER A 47 -9.15 -22.79 3.34
C SER A 47 -8.79 -22.76 1.85
N VAL A 48 -8.13 -21.69 1.38
CA VAL A 48 -7.66 -21.55 0.00
C VAL A 48 -6.29 -20.88 -0.06
N GLY A 49 -5.48 -21.30 -1.03
CA GLY A 49 -4.16 -20.73 -1.28
C GLY A 49 -3.14 -20.97 -0.17
N ARG A 50 -2.08 -20.17 -0.19
CA ARG A 50 -0.95 -20.20 0.74
C ARG A 50 -0.44 -18.79 0.98
N SER A 51 0.19 -18.56 2.12
CA SER A 51 0.90 -17.31 2.40
C SER A 51 2.03 -17.09 1.38
N LEU A 52 2.37 -15.83 1.12
CA LEU A 52 3.53 -15.48 0.28
C LEU A 52 4.86 -16.01 0.85
N PHE A 53 4.97 -16.19 2.17
CA PHE A 53 6.13 -16.83 2.79
C PHE A 53 6.28 -18.29 2.37
N ASP A 54 5.20 -19.08 2.44
CA ASP A 54 5.19 -20.46 1.93
C ASP A 54 5.60 -20.48 0.45
N GLN A 55 5.07 -19.54 -0.33
CA GLN A 55 5.36 -19.42 -1.76
C GLN A 55 6.84 -19.12 -2.04
N LEU A 56 7.41 -18.16 -1.31
CA LEU A 56 8.78 -17.71 -1.48
C LEU A 56 9.81 -18.80 -1.12
N PHE A 57 9.50 -19.60 -0.09
CA PHE A 57 10.41 -20.60 0.47
C PHE A 57 10.08 -22.04 0.05
N ALA A 58 9.07 -22.27 -0.79
CA ALA A 58 8.79 -23.58 -1.35
C ALA A 58 9.97 -24.06 -2.22
N VAL A 59 10.47 -25.26 -1.94
CA VAL A 59 11.52 -25.93 -2.72
C VAL A 59 11.07 -27.32 -3.11
N SER A 60 11.43 -27.77 -4.32
CA SER A 60 11.17 -29.14 -4.78
C SER A 60 12.41 -30.00 -4.55
N ARG A 61 12.26 -31.12 -3.85
CA ARG A 61 13.31 -32.12 -3.62
C ARG A 61 12.81 -33.45 -4.20
N GLY A 62 13.05 -33.65 -5.50
CA GLY A 62 12.47 -34.77 -6.24
C GLY A 62 10.95 -34.63 -6.39
N ALA A 63 10.20 -35.63 -5.92
CA ALA A 63 8.73 -35.61 -5.93
C ALA A 63 8.14 -34.74 -4.80
N ASP A 64 8.88 -34.55 -3.70
CA ASP A 64 8.40 -33.85 -2.53
C ASP A 64 8.61 -32.34 -2.65
N VAL A 65 7.69 -31.57 -2.06
CA VAL A 65 7.82 -30.12 -1.90
C VAL A 65 7.64 -29.77 -0.43
N GLU A 66 8.59 -29.01 0.09
CA GLU A 66 8.57 -28.48 1.45
C GLU A 66 8.87 -26.97 1.46
N VAL A 67 8.55 -26.32 2.58
CA VAL A 67 8.97 -24.94 2.81
C VAL A 67 10.30 -24.98 3.55
N ASP A 68 11.34 -24.41 2.94
CA ASP A 68 12.73 -24.48 3.42
C ASP A 68 13.32 -23.07 3.60
N PRO A 69 13.03 -22.40 4.73
CA PRO A 69 13.63 -21.12 5.08
C PRO A 69 15.13 -21.31 5.37
N PRO A 70 16.04 -20.62 4.65
CA PRO A 70 17.47 -20.83 4.81
C PRO A 70 17.96 -20.32 6.17
N PHE A 71 19.00 -20.94 6.70
CA PHE A 71 19.73 -20.54 7.91
C PHE A 71 21.21 -20.30 7.55
N PRO A 72 21.93 -19.33 8.17
CA PRO A 72 21.51 -18.42 9.25
C PRO A 72 20.53 -17.33 8.79
N PHE A 73 20.06 -16.49 9.72
CA PHE A 73 19.07 -15.44 9.45
C PHE A 73 19.49 -14.50 8.31
N GLU A 74 20.78 -14.23 8.16
CA GLU A 74 21.36 -13.48 7.05
C GLU A 74 21.07 -14.10 5.68
N ALA A 75 21.04 -15.43 5.58
CA ALA A 75 20.73 -16.14 4.35
C ALA A 75 19.24 -16.00 4.00
N LEU A 76 18.36 -15.97 5.01
CA LEU A 76 16.93 -15.68 4.84
C LEU A 76 16.71 -14.25 4.36
N LEU A 77 17.39 -13.29 4.98
CA LEU A 77 17.35 -11.89 4.54
C LEU A 77 17.87 -11.72 3.11
N SER A 78 18.97 -12.38 2.75
CA SER A 78 19.54 -12.33 1.40
C SER A 78 18.59 -12.91 0.35
N ARG A 79 17.90 -14.01 0.67
CA ARG A 79 16.89 -14.61 -0.22
C ARG A 79 15.67 -13.70 -0.41
N ILE A 80 15.25 -12.97 0.62
CA ILE A 80 14.18 -11.96 0.51
C ILE A 80 14.66 -10.78 -0.34
N ASP A 81 15.82 -10.19 -0.03
CA ASP A 81 16.34 -9.02 -0.77
C ASP A 81 16.56 -9.31 -2.25
N ALA A 82 16.97 -10.52 -2.62
CA ALA A 82 17.13 -10.94 -4.01
C ALA A 82 15.82 -10.89 -4.82
N GLN A 83 14.66 -10.85 -4.15
CA GLN A 83 13.36 -10.69 -4.77
C GLN A 83 12.95 -9.22 -4.96
N LEU A 84 13.66 -8.28 -4.34
CA LEU A 84 13.21 -6.90 -4.23
C LEU A 84 14.01 -5.98 -5.12
N GLN A 85 13.34 -4.98 -5.68
CA GLN A 85 13.99 -3.91 -6.40
C GLN A 85 14.71 -3.02 -5.40
N ARG A 86 16.04 -2.88 -5.57
CA ARG A 86 16.83 -1.92 -4.81
C ARG A 86 16.56 -0.52 -5.32
N ASP A 87 16.38 0.41 -4.40
CA ASP A 87 16.39 1.84 -4.68
C ASP A 87 17.86 2.29 -4.83
N PRO A 88 18.29 2.77 -6.01
CA PRO A 88 19.66 3.20 -6.24
C PRO A 88 20.05 4.45 -5.43
N ASP A 89 19.06 5.26 -5.04
CA ASP A 89 19.28 6.52 -4.32
C ASP A 89 19.21 6.34 -2.80
N SER A 90 18.77 5.17 -2.34
CA SER A 90 18.69 4.83 -0.92
C SER A 90 19.86 3.94 -0.47
N PRO A 91 20.57 4.29 0.62
CA PRO A 91 21.57 3.41 1.21
C PRO A 91 20.94 2.24 1.97
N LEU A 92 19.61 2.23 2.15
CA LEU A 92 18.90 1.25 2.95
C LEU A 92 18.71 -0.09 2.23
N PRO A 93 18.63 -1.21 2.97
CA PRO A 93 18.26 -2.49 2.39
C PRO A 93 16.81 -2.45 1.86
N PRO A 94 16.49 -3.25 0.82
CA PRO A 94 15.13 -3.35 0.27
C PRO A 94 14.09 -3.83 1.29
N ALA A 95 14.44 -4.77 2.18
CA ALA A 95 13.64 -5.08 3.36
C ALA A 95 14.12 -4.25 4.56
N LYS A 96 13.21 -3.53 5.22
CA LYS A 96 13.48 -2.67 6.37
C LYS A 96 13.59 -3.49 7.64
N ARG A 97 14.61 -3.21 8.46
CA ARG A 97 15.02 -4.07 9.58
C ARG A 97 15.41 -3.25 10.80
N VAL A 98 14.90 -3.62 11.96
CA VAL A 98 15.21 -3.00 13.25
C VAL A 98 15.57 -4.07 14.28
N LEU A 99 16.43 -3.69 15.23
CA LEU A 99 16.76 -4.48 16.42
C LEU A 99 15.97 -3.93 17.61
N ILE A 100 15.34 -4.81 18.38
CA ILE A 100 14.45 -4.48 19.50
C ILE A 100 14.88 -5.33 20.71
N PRO A 101 15.79 -4.84 21.57
CA PRO A 101 16.22 -5.57 22.77
C PRO A 101 15.08 -5.74 23.79
N LEU A 102 14.32 -4.67 24.03
CA LEU A 102 13.31 -4.59 25.09
C LEU A 102 11.93 -4.32 24.48
N GLY A 103 11.39 -5.30 23.76
CA GLY A 103 10.12 -5.17 23.02
C GLY A 103 8.88 -5.68 23.74
N ARG A 104 7.75 -5.66 23.02
CA ARG A 104 6.41 -6.03 23.52
C ARG A 104 5.86 -7.35 22.98
N SER A 105 6.68 -8.11 22.24
CA SER A 105 6.26 -9.39 21.66
C SER A 105 5.92 -10.44 22.73
N LEU A 106 5.21 -11.50 22.34
CA LEU A 106 5.00 -12.67 23.21
C LEU A 106 6.33 -13.32 23.65
N GLN A 107 7.41 -13.10 22.88
CA GLN A 107 8.75 -13.59 23.17
C GLN A 107 9.65 -12.57 23.88
N ARG A 108 9.08 -11.51 24.50
CA ARG A 108 9.84 -10.42 25.14
C ARG A 108 10.82 -10.88 26.22
N SER A 109 10.55 -12.01 26.87
CA SER A 109 11.41 -12.55 27.94
C SER A 109 12.40 -13.62 27.44
N ALA A 110 12.38 -13.98 26.16
CA ALA A 110 13.18 -15.11 25.65
C ALA A 110 14.69 -14.87 25.74
N ALA A 111 15.12 -13.61 25.63
CA ALA A 111 16.52 -13.23 25.74
C ALA A 111 16.93 -12.83 27.16
N ALA A 112 16.09 -13.05 28.18
CA ALA A 112 16.39 -12.62 29.53
C ALA A 112 17.63 -13.35 30.10
N PRO A 113 18.55 -12.66 30.80
CA PRO A 113 18.66 -11.20 31.00
C PRO A 113 19.50 -10.47 29.92
N GLU A 114 19.93 -11.18 28.88
CA GLU A 114 20.88 -10.79 27.83
C GLU A 114 20.23 -10.10 26.60
N TYR A 115 19.25 -9.22 26.85
CA TYR A 115 18.45 -8.57 25.80
C TYR A 115 19.25 -7.86 24.71
N PHE A 116 20.36 -7.21 25.07
CA PHE A 116 21.23 -6.50 24.12
C PHE A 116 22.22 -7.40 23.41
N ALA A 117 22.46 -8.61 23.91
CA ALA A 117 23.27 -9.62 23.20
C ALA A 117 22.42 -10.37 22.16
N TYR A 118 21.14 -10.56 22.46
CA TYR A 118 20.17 -11.28 21.63
C TYR A 118 18.91 -10.44 21.39
N PRO A 119 19.03 -9.27 20.74
CA PRO A 119 17.87 -8.45 20.45
C PRO A 119 16.94 -9.16 19.46
N ARG A 120 15.64 -8.94 19.63
CA ARG A 120 14.65 -9.37 18.65
C ARG A 120 14.83 -8.57 17.37
N VAL A 121 14.70 -9.21 16.21
CA VAL A 121 14.66 -8.52 14.92
C VAL A 121 13.21 -8.37 14.48
N VAL A 122 12.87 -7.23 13.88
CA VAL A 122 11.67 -7.07 13.06
C VAL A 122 12.08 -6.68 11.65
N VAL A 123 11.46 -7.34 10.67
CA VAL A 123 11.63 -7.12 9.23
C VAL A 123 10.28 -6.79 8.61
N ALA A 124 10.24 -5.76 7.77
CA ALA A 124 9.10 -5.46 6.90
C ALA A 124 9.58 -5.26 5.46
N VAL A 125 8.86 -5.85 4.51
CA VAL A 125 9.14 -5.63 3.09
C VAL A 125 8.37 -4.39 2.61
N ASP A 126 9.06 -3.29 2.32
CA ASP A 126 8.47 -2.05 1.82
C ASP A 126 8.86 -1.74 0.36
N SER A 127 9.82 -2.46 -0.19
CA SER A 127 10.32 -2.24 -1.55
C SER A 127 9.55 -3.06 -2.60
N PRO A 128 9.39 -2.57 -3.84
CA PRO A 128 8.71 -3.29 -4.91
C PRO A 128 9.41 -4.61 -5.29
N SER A 129 8.68 -5.53 -5.90
CA SER A 129 9.27 -6.74 -6.49
C SER A 129 10.23 -6.41 -7.64
N ALA A 130 11.35 -7.12 -7.72
CA ALA A 130 12.36 -6.96 -8.76
C ALA A 130 11.82 -7.32 -10.14
N THR A 131 11.07 -8.43 -10.23
CA THR A 131 10.54 -8.99 -11.49
C THR A 131 9.05 -9.29 -11.38
N ALA A 132 8.38 -9.50 -12.52
CA ALA A 132 6.96 -9.87 -12.58
C ALA A 132 6.72 -11.34 -12.16
N ALA A 133 7.77 -12.17 -12.16
CA ALA A 133 7.72 -13.55 -11.69
C ALA A 133 7.90 -13.67 -10.16
N THR A 134 8.19 -12.57 -9.49
CA THR A 134 8.39 -12.51 -8.05
C THR A 134 7.06 -12.25 -7.34
N PRO A 135 6.76 -12.92 -6.20
CA PRO A 135 5.57 -12.62 -5.41
C PRO A 135 5.47 -11.15 -5.00
N LEU A 136 4.25 -10.64 -4.81
CA LEU A 136 4.01 -9.27 -4.36
C LEU A 136 4.26 -9.15 -2.85
N LEU A 137 5.52 -9.02 -2.45
CA LEU A 137 5.92 -9.02 -1.03
C LEU A 137 5.76 -7.67 -0.33
N LYS A 138 5.79 -6.57 -1.11
CA LYS A 138 5.64 -5.20 -0.60
C LYS A 138 4.37 -5.05 0.24
N ASP A 139 4.56 -4.59 1.48
CA ASP A 139 3.55 -4.37 2.50
C ASP A 139 2.75 -5.64 2.86
N ARG A 140 3.31 -6.82 2.56
CA ARG A 140 2.63 -8.11 2.63
C ARG A 140 3.44 -9.20 3.34
N LEU A 141 4.70 -8.95 3.66
CA LEU A 141 5.56 -9.87 4.42
C LEU A 141 6.27 -9.14 5.56
N PHE A 142 6.05 -9.65 6.77
CA PHE A 142 6.65 -9.18 8.01
C PHE A 142 7.19 -10.36 8.80
N ILE A 143 8.37 -10.21 9.40
CA ILE A 143 9.05 -11.30 10.14
C ILE A 143 9.59 -10.75 11.46
N GLY A 144 9.27 -11.42 12.56
CA GLY A 144 9.95 -11.29 13.83
C GLY A 144 10.91 -12.46 14.04
N TYR A 145 12.14 -12.20 14.45
CA TYR A 145 13.12 -13.24 14.79
C TYR A 145 13.65 -13.03 16.20
N GLN A 146 13.71 -14.11 16.97
CA GLN A 146 14.36 -14.15 18.28
C GLN A 146 15.27 -15.38 18.33
N GLU A 147 16.58 -15.15 18.43
CA GLU A 147 17.60 -16.19 18.42
C GLU A 147 17.43 -17.15 19.60
N GLN A 148 17.18 -16.63 20.80
CA GLN A 148 17.13 -17.44 22.03
C GLN A 148 15.92 -18.37 22.10
N SER A 149 14.85 -18.07 21.36
CA SER A 149 13.70 -18.97 21.22
C SER A 149 13.82 -19.91 20.03
N ALA A 150 14.80 -19.69 19.13
CA ALA A 150 14.91 -20.36 17.83
C ALA A 150 13.60 -20.32 17.00
N VAL A 151 12.89 -19.19 17.04
CA VAL A 151 11.60 -19.01 16.36
C VAL A 151 11.59 -17.78 15.45
N LEU A 152 11.01 -17.95 14.26
CA LEU A 152 10.49 -16.85 13.44
C LEU A 152 8.97 -16.74 13.63
N GLU A 153 8.48 -15.52 13.86
CA GLU A 153 7.06 -15.17 13.77
C GLU A 153 6.82 -14.48 12.43
N VAL A 154 5.97 -15.03 11.59
CA VAL A 154 5.75 -14.54 10.22
C VAL A 154 4.31 -14.10 10.05
N ILE A 155 4.12 -12.89 9.56
CA ILE A 155 2.84 -12.35 9.12
C ILE A 155 2.94 -12.15 7.61
N SER A 156 2.22 -12.96 6.85
CA SER A 156 2.35 -13.00 5.40
C SER A 156 0.99 -13.05 4.72
N TYR A 157 0.80 -12.21 3.71
CA TYR A 157 -0.46 -12.15 2.97
C TYR A 157 -0.70 -13.44 2.17
N ASN A 158 -1.96 -13.85 2.05
CA ASN A 158 -2.42 -14.93 1.18
C ASN A 158 -3.38 -14.32 0.15
N GLU A 159 -2.90 -14.15 -1.09
CA GLU A 159 -3.65 -13.47 -2.15
C GLU A 159 -4.98 -14.17 -2.48
N ALA A 160 -5.01 -15.51 -2.45
CA ALA A 160 -6.22 -16.28 -2.76
C ALA A 160 -7.29 -16.15 -1.68
N ALA A 161 -6.89 -16.04 -0.41
CA ALA A 161 -7.81 -15.85 0.71
C ALA A 161 -8.13 -14.37 0.98
N GLY A 162 -7.32 -13.44 0.47
CA GLY A 162 -7.49 -12.00 0.67
C GLY A 162 -7.21 -11.52 2.09
N ARG A 163 -6.37 -12.23 2.85
CA ARG A 163 -6.07 -11.95 4.27
C ARG A 163 -4.60 -12.26 4.60
N PHE A 164 -4.11 -11.75 5.74
CA PHE A 164 -2.84 -12.20 6.30
C PHE A 164 -2.98 -13.53 7.03
N GLU A 165 -1.96 -14.36 6.89
CA GLU A 165 -1.76 -15.58 7.65
C GLU A 165 -0.65 -15.36 8.68
N PHE A 166 -0.80 -16.02 9.82
CA PHE A 166 0.15 -15.98 10.93
C PHE A 166 0.84 -17.33 11.03
N GLN A 167 2.17 -17.34 10.99
CA GLN A 167 2.96 -18.57 10.95
C GLN A 167 4.12 -18.49 11.94
N LEU A 168 4.57 -19.67 12.38
CA LEU A 168 5.77 -19.84 13.17
C LEU A 168 6.75 -20.73 12.39
N VAL A 169 8.01 -20.32 12.34
CA VAL A 169 9.10 -21.21 11.95
C VAL A 169 9.81 -21.65 13.22
N LYS A 170 9.68 -22.93 13.57
CA LYS A 170 10.26 -23.51 14.79
C LYS A 170 11.61 -24.18 14.48
N ASP A 171 12.45 -24.35 15.50
CA ASP A 171 13.79 -24.96 15.41
C ASP A 171 14.71 -24.22 14.40
N TYR A 172 14.57 -22.89 14.34
CA TYR A 172 15.36 -22.02 13.48
C TYR A 172 16.67 -21.61 14.17
N ARG A 173 17.63 -22.54 14.18
CA ARG A 173 18.94 -22.39 14.83
C ARG A 173 20.03 -23.22 14.13
N ALA A 174 21.28 -23.00 14.51
CA ALA A 174 22.40 -23.79 14.00
C ALA A 174 22.20 -25.29 14.29
N GLY A 175 22.33 -26.12 13.25
CA GLY A 175 22.06 -27.57 13.33
C GLY A 175 20.59 -27.97 13.49
N GLY A 176 19.66 -27.01 13.58
CA GLY A 176 18.23 -27.26 13.64
C GLY A 176 17.62 -27.56 12.26
N LYS A 177 16.38 -28.07 12.26
CA LYS A 177 15.57 -28.27 11.06
C LYS A 177 14.33 -27.36 11.11
N PRO A 178 14.37 -26.19 10.45
CA PRO A 178 13.26 -25.25 10.42
C PRO A 178 11.94 -25.91 10.01
N ARG A 179 10.88 -25.70 10.80
CA ARG A 179 9.54 -26.20 10.50
C ARG A 179 8.52 -25.07 10.50
N VAL A 180 7.88 -24.87 9.35
CA VAL A 180 6.80 -23.88 9.20
C VAL A 180 5.47 -24.49 9.64
N VAL A 181 4.79 -23.82 10.57
CA VAL A 181 3.43 -24.16 11.03
C VAL A 181 2.60 -22.88 11.10
N TYR A 182 1.28 -23.00 10.94
CA TYR A 182 0.35 -21.89 11.08
C TYR A 182 0.02 -21.68 12.56
N ALA A 183 -0.06 -20.43 13.00
CA ALA A 183 -0.38 -20.09 14.38
C ALA A 183 -1.90 -20.12 14.63
N ASN A 184 -2.29 -20.34 15.89
CA ASN A 184 -3.68 -20.16 16.28
C ASN A 184 -4.04 -18.67 16.18
N ARG A 185 -5.00 -18.34 15.30
CA ARG A 185 -5.39 -16.96 15.04
C ARG A 185 -6.03 -16.28 16.25
N ASN A 186 -6.66 -17.02 17.18
CA ASN A 186 -7.22 -16.45 18.41
C ASN A 186 -6.12 -15.79 19.25
N ILE A 187 -4.94 -16.42 19.32
CA ILE A 187 -3.77 -15.88 20.03
C ILE A 187 -3.25 -14.64 19.29
N CYS A 188 -3.17 -14.73 17.96
CA CYS A 188 -2.61 -13.65 17.15
C CYS A 188 -3.49 -12.39 17.18
N PHE A 189 -4.81 -12.54 17.11
CA PHE A 189 -5.77 -11.43 17.03
C PHE A 189 -5.90 -10.63 18.33
N ALA A 190 -5.51 -11.22 19.47
CA ALA A 190 -5.45 -10.49 20.74
C ALA A 190 -4.55 -9.24 20.62
N CYS A 191 -3.38 -9.39 19.98
CA CYS A 191 -2.53 -8.25 19.62
C CYS A 191 -2.93 -7.67 18.25
N HIS A 192 -3.01 -8.51 17.22
CA HIS A 192 -3.27 -8.13 15.82
C HIS A 192 -4.76 -7.99 15.50
N GLN A 193 -5.45 -7.09 16.22
CA GLN A 193 -6.91 -6.89 16.18
C GLN A 193 -7.46 -6.65 14.75
N ASN A 194 -6.64 -6.22 13.79
CA ASN A 194 -7.05 -5.99 12.40
C ASN A 194 -6.77 -7.19 11.47
N GLY A 195 -6.28 -8.31 12.02
CA GLY A 195 -5.84 -9.46 11.23
C GLY A 195 -4.67 -9.15 10.30
N ALA A 196 -3.80 -8.21 10.69
CA ALA A 196 -2.69 -7.66 9.92
C ALA A 196 -1.56 -7.21 10.88
N PRO A 197 -0.35 -6.83 10.42
CA PRO A 197 0.74 -6.40 11.32
C PRO A 197 0.38 -5.16 12.15
N ILE A 198 1.05 -4.99 13.29
CA ILE A 198 0.93 -3.83 14.20
C ILE A 198 2.33 -3.43 14.65
N PHE A 199 2.63 -2.14 14.74
CA PHE A 199 3.89 -1.64 15.31
C PHE A 199 3.70 -0.25 15.91
N SER A 200 4.74 0.23 16.59
CA SER A 200 4.76 1.59 17.12
C SER A 200 4.69 2.60 16.00
N ARG A 201 4.05 3.73 16.30
CA ARG A 201 4.21 4.96 15.52
C ARG A 201 5.67 5.37 15.38
N ALA A 202 5.92 6.21 14.37
CA ALA A 202 7.18 6.87 14.10
C ALA A 202 7.94 7.36 15.37
N LEU A 203 9.28 7.34 15.26
CA LEU A 203 10.31 7.25 16.31
C LEU A 203 10.60 5.81 16.73
N TRP A 204 9.62 5.10 17.27
CA TRP A 204 9.73 3.73 17.78
C TRP A 204 10.98 3.50 18.65
N ASP A 205 10.98 4.10 19.85
CA ASP A 205 12.14 4.20 20.76
C ASP A 205 12.60 2.86 21.37
N GLU A 206 11.86 1.78 21.16
CA GLU A 206 12.27 0.41 21.49
C GLU A 206 13.31 -0.14 20.51
N THR A 207 13.46 0.50 19.35
CA THR A 207 14.36 0.07 18.30
C THR A 207 15.75 0.69 18.43
N ASN A 208 16.69 0.17 17.64
CA ASN A 208 18.02 0.73 17.49
C ASN A 208 18.09 2.05 16.68
N ALA A 209 16.95 2.67 16.37
CA ALA A 209 16.90 4.09 15.99
C ALA A 209 17.03 5.03 17.20
N ASN A 210 16.73 4.54 18.41
CA ASN A 210 17.01 5.24 19.65
C ASN A 210 18.53 5.21 19.94
N PRO A 211 19.20 6.37 20.07
CA PRO A 211 20.64 6.43 20.31
C PRO A 211 21.11 5.66 21.56
N ALA A 212 20.30 5.64 22.63
CA ALA A 212 20.64 4.90 23.85
C ALA A 212 20.60 3.38 23.62
N VAL A 213 19.63 2.90 22.85
CA VAL A 213 19.55 1.49 22.44
C VAL A 213 20.73 1.11 21.56
N ALA A 214 21.05 1.94 20.56
CA ALA A 214 22.18 1.72 19.66
C ALA A 214 23.52 1.69 20.41
N ALA A 215 23.74 2.58 21.37
CA ALA A 215 24.95 2.62 22.20
C ALA A 215 25.13 1.34 23.02
N LEU A 216 24.06 0.84 23.65
CA LEU A 216 24.11 -0.41 24.41
C LEU A 216 24.33 -1.63 23.52
N LEU A 217 23.73 -1.66 22.32
CA LEU A 217 23.99 -2.72 21.33
C LEU A 217 25.47 -2.72 20.91
N LEU A 218 26.03 -1.56 20.56
CA LEU A 218 27.44 -1.40 20.17
C LEU A 218 28.40 -1.81 21.28
N ALA A 219 28.07 -1.52 22.53
CA ALA A 219 28.86 -1.93 23.69
C ALA A 219 28.80 -3.43 23.96
N THR A 220 27.80 -4.15 23.41
CA THR A 220 27.57 -5.57 23.70
C THR A 220 28.16 -6.49 22.63
N ARG A 221 27.92 -6.20 21.34
CA ARG A 221 28.45 -6.99 20.21
C ARG A 221 28.68 -6.13 18.97
N GLU A 222 29.59 -6.58 18.11
CA GLU A 222 29.90 -5.88 16.84
C GLU A 222 28.87 -6.13 15.72
N ARG A 223 28.22 -7.31 15.70
CA ARG A 223 27.34 -7.76 14.61
C ARG A 223 26.05 -8.39 15.14
N PHE A 224 24.94 -8.08 14.48
CA PHE A 224 23.61 -8.61 14.81
C PHE A 224 22.89 -9.04 13.54
N TYR A 225 23.06 -10.30 13.14
CA TYR A 225 22.32 -10.87 12.01
C TYR A 225 22.48 -10.09 10.69
N GLY A 226 23.65 -9.49 10.45
CA GLY A 226 23.90 -8.59 9.32
C GLY A 226 23.21 -7.22 9.40
N ILE A 227 22.69 -6.82 10.56
CA ILE A 227 22.01 -5.54 10.81
C ILE A 227 22.94 -4.62 11.61
N PRO A 228 23.21 -3.40 11.14
CA PRO A 228 24.01 -2.43 11.90
C PRO A 228 23.29 -1.98 13.18
N PRO A 229 24.01 -1.87 14.31
CA PRO A 229 23.46 -1.34 15.57
C PRO A 229 23.00 0.11 15.48
N GLY A 230 23.69 0.97 14.74
CA GLY A 230 23.27 2.36 14.53
C GLY A 230 22.34 2.51 13.33
N ARG A 231 21.25 3.27 13.49
CA ARG A 231 20.29 3.56 12.42
C ARG A 231 19.50 4.86 12.69
N GLY A 232 18.97 5.47 11.63
CA GLY A 232 18.05 6.60 11.73
C GLY A 232 16.58 6.19 11.93
N ILE A 233 15.73 7.20 12.12
CA ILE A 233 14.27 7.06 12.29
C ILE A 233 13.54 6.73 10.98
N ASP A 234 14.22 6.83 9.85
CA ASP A 234 13.75 6.55 8.50
C ASP A 234 13.27 5.10 8.33
N VAL A 235 13.96 4.14 8.96
CA VAL A 235 13.58 2.72 8.87
C VAL A 235 12.35 2.38 9.71
N PRO A 236 12.26 2.76 11.00
CA PRO A 236 11.01 2.64 11.74
C PRO A 236 9.83 3.32 11.04
N TYR A 237 10.03 4.52 10.48
CA TYR A 237 9.00 5.24 9.73
C TYR A 237 8.56 4.47 8.48
N ALA A 238 9.50 3.85 7.75
CA ALA A 238 9.16 3.00 6.61
C ALA A 238 8.35 1.75 7.01
N ILE A 239 8.66 1.14 8.15
CA ILE A 239 7.90 -0.01 8.69
C ILE A 239 6.50 0.42 9.12
N ASP A 240 6.37 1.58 9.76
CA ASP A 240 5.09 2.18 10.17
C ASP A 240 4.19 2.38 8.94
N ASN A 241 4.69 3.09 7.91
CA ASN A 241 3.97 3.29 6.64
C ASN A 241 3.60 1.98 5.94
N ALA A 242 4.48 0.96 5.96
CA ALA A 242 4.18 -0.35 5.39
C ALA A 242 3.04 -1.06 6.14
N THR A 243 2.97 -0.82 7.45
CA THR A 243 1.96 -1.40 8.34
C THR A 243 0.60 -0.74 8.15
N GLU A 244 0.55 0.57 7.98
CA GLU A 244 -0.67 1.28 7.59
C GLU A 244 -1.23 0.74 6.26
N ARG A 245 -0.38 0.63 5.22
CA ARG A 245 -0.78 0.09 3.91
C ARG A 245 -1.25 -1.37 4.00
N ALA A 246 -0.54 -2.20 4.77
CA ALA A 246 -0.93 -3.59 5.01
C ALA A 246 -2.35 -3.69 5.62
N ASN A 247 -2.65 -2.84 6.59
CA ASN A 247 -3.97 -2.80 7.25
C ASN A 247 -5.07 -2.29 6.33
N GLY A 248 -4.75 -1.43 5.36
CA GLY A 248 -5.68 -0.98 4.32
C GLY A 248 -6.16 -2.09 3.37
N LEU A 249 -5.38 -3.16 3.19
CA LEU A 249 -5.72 -4.24 2.25
C LEU A 249 -7.05 -4.93 2.56
N ALA A 250 -7.41 -5.04 3.85
CA ALA A 250 -8.67 -5.65 4.25
C ALA A 250 -9.88 -4.83 3.77
N LEU A 251 -9.81 -3.50 3.87
CA LEU A 251 -10.84 -2.60 3.39
C LEU A 251 -10.94 -2.68 1.87
N THR A 252 -9.81 -2.63 1.16
CA THR A 252 -9.78 -2.77 -0.30
C THR A 252 -10.41 -4.09 -0.76
N GLN A 253 -10.06 -5.22 -0.14
CA GLN A 253 -10.64 -6.52 -0.49
C GLN A 253 -12.14 -6.59 -0.19
N ARG A 254 -12.59 -6.01 0.93
CA ARG A 254 -14.02 -5.92 1.26
C ARG A 254 -14.78 -5.13 0.21
N LEU A 255 -14.26 -3.98 -0.21
CA LEU A 255 -14.86 -3.14 -1.25
C LEU A 255 -14.84 -3.81 -2.62
N TRP A 256 -13.74 -4.46 -3.01
CA TRP A 256 -13.67 -5.25 -4.26
C TRP A 256 -14.71 -6.36 -4.30
N ARG A 257 -14.75 -7.18 -3.24
CA ARG A 257 -15.61 -8.37 -3.18
C ARG A 257 -17.08 -8.00 -3.13
N ASP A 258 -17.44 -7.04 -2.29
CA ASP A 258 -18.83 -6.81 -1.92
C ASP A 258 -19.40 -5.50 -2.46
N GLY A 259 -18.55 -4.50 -2.75
CA GLY A 259 -18.97 -3.15 -3.12
C GLY A 259 -19.66 -3.05 -4.49
N CYS A 260 -19.35 -3.93 -5.43
CA CYS A 260 -20.06 -4.00 -6.72
C CYS A 260 -21.29 -4.93 -6.71
N GLY A 261 -21.59 -5.59 -5.59
CA GLY A 261 -22.70 -6.54 -5.47
C GLY A 261 -22.29 -8.00 -5.69
N GLY A 262 -23.21 -8.84 -6.21
CA GLY A 262 -23.01 -10.30 -6.32
C GLY A 262 -22.28 -10.76 -7.59
N LYS A 263 -22.78 -11.87 -8.17
CA LYS A 263 -22.24 -12.52 -9.37
C LYS A 263 -22.83 -12.01 -10.70
N GLN A 264 -23.83 -11.12 -10.64
CA GLN A 264 -24.56 -10.64 -11.81
C GLN A 264 -23.65 -9.88 -12.79
N PRO A 265 -23.94 -9.87 -14.12
CA PRO A 265 -23.10 -9.20 -15.11
C PRO A 265 -22.83 -7.72 -14.82
N ALA A 266 -23.80 -6.99 -14.26
CA ALA A 266 -23.60 -5.59 -13.85
C ALA A 266 -22.55 -5.44 -12.73
N ALA A 267 -22.47 -6.38 -11.80
CA ALA A 267 -21.46 -6.40 -10.75
C ALA A 267 -20.06 -6.71 -11.31
N GLN A 268 -19.99 -7.62 -12.28
CA GLN A 268 -18.74 -7.93 -12.99
C GLN A 268 -18.24 -6.70 -13.78
N ARG A 269 -19.14 -5.98 -14.47
CA ARG A 269 -18.84 -4.71 -15.15
C ARG A 269 -18.28 -3.66 -14.19
N CYS A 270 -18.90 -3.51 -13.02
CA CYS A 270 -18.43 -2.60 -11.99
C CYS A 270 -17.00 -2.96 -11.53
N ARG A 271 -16.70 -4.24 -11.27
CA ARG A 271 -15.34 -4.67 -10.89
C ARG A 271 -14.32 -4.52 -12.01
N ALA A 272 -14.68 -4.80 -13.26
CA ALA A 272 -13.83 -4.55 -14.41
C ALA A 272 -13.50 -3.05 -14.56
N GLY A 273 -14.50 -2.17 -14.33
CA GLY A 273 -14.30 -0.72 -14.32
C GLY A 273 -13.41 -0.25 -13.17
N LEU A 274 -13.55 -0.82 -11.96
CA LEU A 274 -12.63 -0.57 -10.84
C LEU A 274 -11.20 -1.02 -11.15
N PHE A 275 -11.02 -2.19 -11.76
CA PHE A 275 -9.71 -2.68 -12.17
C PHE A 275 -9.08 -1.77 -13.25
N ALA A 276 -9.86 -1.32 -14.23
CA ALA A 276 -9.41 -0.34 -15.21
C ALA A 276 -8.96 0.97 -14.54
N ALA A 277 -9.74 1.50 -13.59
CA ALA A 277 -9.36 2.70 -12.85
C ALA A 277 -8.07 2.49 -12.03
N ALA A 278 -7.89 1.33 -11.40
CA ALA A 278 -6.68 0.99 -10.66
C ALA A 278 -5.45 0.92 -11.60
N LEU A 279 -5.57 0.32 -12.78
CA LEU A 279 -4.50 0.30 -13.79
C LEU A 279 -4.17 1.71 -14.27
N ARG A 280 -5.18 2.53 -14.54
CA ARG A 280 -5.01 3.94 -14.92
C ARG A 280 -4.24 4.71 -13.85
N TYR A 281 -4.65 4.60 -12.60
CA TYR A 281 -4.01 5.24 -11.45
C TYR A 281 -2.54 4.78 -11.29
N ALA A 282 -2.30 3.48 -11.41
CA ALA A 282 -0.95 2.92 -11.31
C ALA A 282 -0.04 3.41 -12.45
N LEU A 283 -0.55 3.48 -13.69
CA LEU A 283 0.16 3.93 -14.88
C LEU A 283 0.42 5.45 -14.89
N SER A 284 -0.49 6.24 -14.32
CA SER A 284 -0.38 7.70 -14.26
C SER A 284 0.45 8.20 -13.07
N GLY A 285 1.07 7.31 -12.29
CA GLY A 285 1.83 7.71 -11.10
C GLY A 285 0.96 8.28 -9.98
N GLY A 286 -0.30 7.84 -9.89
CA GLY A 286 -1.23 8.24 -8.84
C GLY A 286 -1.93 9.57 -9.07
N GLN A 287 -1.90 10.10 -10.29
CA GLN A 287 -2.65 11.31 -10.65
C GLN A 287 -4.16 11.08 -10.49
N SER A 288 -4.85 12.09 -9.97
CA SER A 288 -6.30 12.10 -9.91
C SER A 288 -6.90 12.24 -11.31
N TRP A 289 -7.78 11.32 -11.66
CA TRP A 289 -8.52 11.37 -12.91
C TRP A 289 -9.97 11.77 -12.64
N LEU A 290 -10.55 12.59 -13.51
CA LEU A 290 -11.96 12.96 -13.45
C LEU A 290 -12.84 11.89 -14.11
N PRO A 291 -13.73 11.21 -13.35
CA PRO A 291 -14.60 10.19 -13.94
C PRO A 291 -15.57 10.77 -14.97
N ASP A 292 -15.78 10.01 -16.05
CA ASP A 292 -16.80 10.33 -17.05
C ASP A 292 -18.18 9.74 -16.69
N ALA A 293 -19.20 10.10 -17.46
CA ALA A 293 -20.57 9.63 -17.25
C ALA A 293 -20.69 8.08 -17.34
N ARG A 294 -19.86 7.44 -18.17
CA ARG A 294 -19.86 5.98 -18.32
C ARG A 294 -19.34 5.32 -17.05
N PHE A 295 -18.24 5.83 -16.48
CA PHE A 295 -17.69 5.36 -15.22
C PHE A 295 -18.67 5.58 -14.07
N GLU A 296 -19.31 6.76 -14.03
CA GLU A 296 -20.34 7.06 -13.04
C GLU A 296 -21.46 6.01 -13.06
N GLN A 297 -21.99 5.73 -14.26
CA GLN A 297 -23.08 4.77 -14.44
C GLN A 297 -22.66 3.32 -14.15
N MET A 298 -21.47 2.90 -14.59
CA MET A 298 -21.04 1.50 -14.51
C MET A 298 -20.37 1.13 -13.19
N VAL A 299 -19.81 2.10 -12.46
CA VAL A 299 -18.96 1.85 -11.29
C VAL A 299 -19.45 2.62 -10.06
N ALA A 300 -19.44 3.96 -10.12
CA ALA A 300 -19.67 4.77 -8.93
C ALA A 300 -21.10 4.67 -8.40
N ALA A 301 -22.11 4.77 -9.26
CA ALA A 301 -23.51 4.61 -8.87
C ALA A 301 -23.82 3.19 -8.33
N PRO A 302 -23.38 2.09 -8.98
CA PRO A 302 -23.48 0.74 -8.41
C PRO A 302 -22.80 0.59 -7.04
N LEU A 303 -21.58 1.11 -6.90
CA LEU A 303 -20.84 1.06 -5.64
C LEU A 303 -21.59 1.78 -4.52
N ARG A 304 -22.06 3.02 -4.77
CA ARG A 304 -22.82 3.80 -3.79
C ARG A 304 -24.11 3.08 -3.39
N ARG A 305 -24.87 2.56 -4.34
CA ARG A 305 -26.10 1.80 -4.05
C ARG A 305 -25.85 0.57 -3.18
N GLU A 306 -24.85 -0.23 -3.50
CA GLU A 306 -24.52 -1.42 -2.71
C GLU A 306 -23.96 -1.05 -1.33
N ALA A 307 -23.16 0.01 -1.24
CA ALA A 307 -22.64 0.50 0.03
C ALA A 307 -23.78 1.00 0.94
N SER A 308 -24.70 1.83 0.45
CA SER A 308 -25.86 2.28 1.22
C SER A 308 -26.74 1.11 1.68
N ARG A 309 -26.82 0.03 0.89
CA ARG A 309 -27.60 -1.17 1.23
C ARG A 309 -26.90 -2.06 2.26
N ARG A 310 -25.58 -2.23 2.17
CA ARG A 310 -24.81 -3.20 2.96
C ARG A 310 -24.19 -2.58 4.22
N TRP A 311 -23.76 -1.33 4.11
CA TRP A 311 -22.99 -0.61 5.11
C TRP A 311 -23.53 0.83 5.22
N PRO A 312 -24.82 1.03 5.60
CA PRO A 312 -25.40 2.37 5.73
C PRO A 312 -24.64 3.27 6.72
N GLY A 313 -24.05 2.68 7.77
CA GLY A 313 -23.16 3.37 8.71
C GLY A 313 -21.71 3.51 8.26
N GLY A 314 -21.35 3.05 7.04
CA GLY A 314 -19.99 3.02 6.54
C GLY A 314 -19.17 1.80 6.99
N LEU A 315 -17.90 1.77 6.61
CA LEU A 315 -16.93 0.73 6.94
C LEU A 315 -15.80 1.28 7.81
N ALA A 316 -15.62 0.70 8.99
CA ALA A 316 -14.53 1.06 9.89
C ALA A 316 -13.33 0.11 9.70
N ALA A 317 -12.21 0.68 9.24
CA ALA A 317 -10.92 -0.01 9.31
C ALA A 317 -10.33 0.14 10.72
N GLY A 318 -9.62 -0.88 11.19
CA GLY A 318 -8.97 -0.81 12.49
C GLY A 318 -7.63 -0.06 12.43
N ASN A 319 -7.19 0.47 13.57
CA ASN A 319 -5.91 1.14 13.69
C ASN A 319 -4.79 0.13 14.02
N ALA A 320 -3.66 0.22 13.31
CA ALA A 320 -2.51 -0.66 13.49
C ALA A 320 -1.50 -0.15 14.52
N ASP A 321 -1.62 1.11 14.92
CA ASP A 321 -0.66 1.79 15.76
C ASP A 321 -0.74 1.33 17.21
N ILE A 322 0.42 1.08 17.80
CA ILE A 322 0.59 1.06 19.26
C ILE A 322 1.38 2.29 19.73
N PRO A 323 1.19 2.77 20.96
CA PRO A 323 1.91 3.95 21.44
C PRO A 323 3.43 3.71 21.46
N ASN A 324 4.20 4.75 21.16
CA ASN A 324 5.66 4.73 21.25
C ASN A 324 6.09 4.56 22.73
N ARG A 325 7.04 3.65 22.99
CA ARG A 325 7.59 3.36 24.32
C ARG A 325 9.10 3.52 24.28
N ASN A 326 9.66 4.31 25.19
CA ASN A 326 11.10 4.33 25.44
C ASN A 326 11.42 3.45 26.66
N PRO A 327 11.97 2.23 26.48
CA PRO A 327 12.27 1.34 27.59
C PRO A 327 13.43 1.84 28.46
N LEU A 328 14.25 2.76 27.95
CA LEU A 328 15.42 3.29 28.65
C LEU A 328 15.17 4.69 29.22
N GLN A 329 13.90 5.12 29.30
CA GLN A 329 13.54 6.43 29.84
C GLN A 329 14.06 6.57 31.28
N GLY A 330 14.88 7.60 31.53
CA GLY A 330 15.47 7.87 32.84
C GLY A 330 16.62 6.93 33.23
N LEU A 331 17.08 6.06 32.33
CA LEU A 331 18.24 5.20 32.58
C LEU A 331 19.54 6.01 32.45
N VAL A 332 20.37 5.97 33.50
CA VAL A 332 21.72 6.58 33.48
C VAL A 332 22.76 5.59 32.94
N SER A 333 22.71 4.34 33.39
CA SER A 333 23.62 3.26 32.97
C SER A 333 22.91 1.92 33.04
N TRP A 334 23.20 1.02 32.10
CA TRP A 334 22.61 -0.34 32.10
C TRP A 334 22.99 -1.10 33.38
N PRO A 335 22.03 -1.72 34.10
CA PRO A 335 22.33 -2.32 35.41
C PRO A 335 23.35 -3.47 35.31
N ALA A 336 24.21 -3.61 36.32
CA ALA A 336 25.06 -4.79 36.48
C ALA A 336 24.26 -6.02 36.93
N ASP A 337 23.27 -5.80 37.81
CA ASP A 337 22.40 -6.83 38.36
C ASP A 337 21.40 -7.39 37.33
N SER A 338 21.24 -8.71 37.30
CA SER A 338 20.38 -9.40 36.32
C SER A 338 18.90 -9.20 36.59
N ALA A 339 18.47 -9.15 37.86
CA ALA A 339 17.07 -8.94 38.21
C ALA A 339 16.62 -7.52 37.80
N ALA A 340 17.47 -6.52 38.03
CA ALA A 340 17.25 -5.15 37.56
C ALA A 340 17.13 -5.08 36.03
N ARG A 341 17.93 -5.84 35.27
CA ARG A 341 17.79 -5.93 33.79
C ARG A 341 16.45 -6.52 33.37
N VAL A 342 16.00 -7.58 34.05
CA VAL A 342 14.70 -8.22 33.75
C VAL A 342 13.54 -7.25 34.00
N ALA A 343 13.62 -6.38 35.01
CA ALA A 343 12.58 -5.39 35.28
C ALA A 343 12.34 -4.42 34.11
N TYR A 344 13.37 -4.11 33.31
CA TYR A 344 13.22 -3.27 32.10
C TYR A 344 12.46 -3.95 30.94
N SER A 345 12.26 -5.27 31.01
CA SER A 345 11.40 -6.00 30.07
C SER A 345 9.91 -5.87 30.38
N ASP A 346 9.56 -5.31 31.54
CA ASP A 346 8.17 -5.05 31.91
C ASP A 346 7.55 -3.97 31.00
N VAL A 347 6.28 -4.18 30.69
CA VAL A 347 5.51 -3.33 29.79
C VAL A 347 4.38 -2.70 30.59
N GLN A 348 4.51 -1.40 30.87
CA GLN A 348 3.46 -0.64 31.54
C GLN A 348 2.14 -0.79 30.77
N ALA A 349 1.02 -0.90 31.49
CA ALA A 349 -0.31 -1.17 30.91
C ALA A 349 -0.66 -0.26 29.73
N ARG A 350 -0.33 1.03 29.78
CA ARG A 350 -0.58 2.00 28.68
C ARG A 350 0.12 1.67 27.36
N PHE A 351 1.14 0.81 27.40
CA PHE A 351 1.92 0.36 26.24
C PHE A 351 1.60 -1.09 25.84
N ASP A 352 0.68 -1.75 26.54
CA ASP A 352 0.32 -3.14 26.29
C ASP A 352 -0.35 -3.27 24.90
N PRO A 353 0.18 -4.13 24.00
CA PRO A 353 -0.38 -4.33 22.66
C PRO A 353 -1.79 -4.96 22.66
N LEU A 354 -2.26 -5.48 23.80
CA LEU A 354 -3.60 -6.03 24.00
C LEU A 354 -4.67 -4.95 24.19
N LEU A 355 -4.28 -3.69 24.46
CA LEU A 355 -5.26 -2.62 24.61
C LEU A 355 -6.08 -2.45 23.33
N PRO A 356 -7.42 -2.33 23.43
CA PRO A 356 -8.27 -2.03 22.29
C PRO A 356 -7.83 -0.74 21.60
N ARG A 357 -7.69 -0.78 20.27
CA ARG A 357 -7.30 0.39 19.50
C ARG A 357 -8.53 1.14 18.96
N PRO A 358 -8.47 2.48 18.88
CA PRO A 358 -9.52 3.25 18.22
C PRO A 358 -9.62 2.86 16.74
N GLN A 359 -10.80 3.04 16.15
CA GLN A 359 -10.99 2.82 14.72
C GLN A 359 -10.35 3.97 13.92
N GLN A 360 -9.92 3.68 12.69
CA GLN A 360 -9.53 4.68 11.70
C GLN A 360 -10.80 5.41 11.18
N PRO A 361 -10.65 6.54 10.47
CA PRO A 361 -11.79 7.23 9.85
C PRO A 361 -12.68 6.26 9.04
N VAL A 362 -13.98 6.36 9.27
CA VAL A 362 -14.97 5.49 8.62
C VAL A 362 -15.05 5.81 7.13
N TRP A 363 -14.97 4.79 6.30
CA TRP A 363 -15.18 4.92 4.86
C TRP A 363 -16.67 4.95 4.56
N HIS A 364 -17.12 6.00 3.86
CA HIS A 364 -18.48 6.13 3.33
C HIS A 364 -18.42 6.33 1.82
N ALA A 365 -19.32 5.69 1.08
CA ALA A 365 -19.28 5.73 -0.39
C ALA A 365 -19.63 7.09 -1.00
N ASP A 366 -20.31 7.96 -0.24
CA ASP A 366 -20.67 9.33 -0.60
C ASP A 366 -19.67 10.37 -0.09
N ALA A 367 -18.69 9.98 0.73
CA ALA A 367 -17.64 10.88 1.18
C ALA A 367 -16.77 11.36 0.01
N ALA A 368 -16.33 12.62 0.10
CA ALA A 368 -15.39 13.17 -0.85
C ALA A 368 -14.11 12.32 -0.90
N GLY A 369 -13.72 11.87 -2.09
CA GLY A 369 -12.53 11.04 -2.28
C GLY A 369 -12.70 9.56 -1.97
N ALA A 370 -13.87 9.06 -1.57
CA ALA A 370 -14.09 7.65 -1.25
C ALA A 370 -13.78 6.69 -2.42
N LEU A 371 -14.12 7.10 -3.64
CA LEU A 371 -13.80 6.37 -4.86
C LEU A 371 -12.30 6.43 -5.16
N GLN A 372 -11.67 7.60 -4.98
CA GLN A 372 -10.24 7.79 -5.17
C GLN A 372 -9.44 6.88 -4.21
N SER A 373 -9.83 6.82 -2.94
CA SER A 373 -9.15 5.96 -1.95
C SER A 373 -9.31 4.47 -2.27
N LEU A 374 -10.48 4.05 -2.78
CA LEU A 374 -10.68 2.68 -3.27
C LEU A 374 -9.79 2.37 -4.48
N VAL A 375 -9.76 3.26 -5.47
CA VAL A 375 -8.92 3.09 -6.67
C VAL A 375 -7.44 3.04 -6.32
N ALA A 376 -6.98 3.91 -5.42
CA ALA A 376 -5.61 3.90 -4.92
C ALA A 376 -5.30 2.59 -4.18
N GLY A 377 -6.19 2.13 -3.30
CA GLY A 377 -6.01 0.84 -2.59
C GLY A 377 -5.98 -0.36 -3.53
N LEU A 378 -6.78 -0.36 -4.61
CA LEU A 378 -6.72 -1.40 -5.65
C LEU A 378 -5.42 -1.32 -6.46
N ALA A 379 -4.89 -0.11 -6.69
CA ALA A 379 -3.63 0.07 -7.39
C ALA A 379 -2.43 -0.49 -6.62
N GLU A 380 -2.50 -0.63 -5.29
CA GLU A 380 -1.51 -1.34 -4.47
C GLU A 380 -1.40 -2.85 -4.76
N PHE A 381 -2.31 -3.41 -5.58
CA PHE A 381 -2.21 -4.77 -6.13
C PHE A 381 -1.60 -4.81 -7.53
N VAL A 382 -1.24 -3.66 -8.11
CA VAL A 382 -0.50 -3.60 -9.38
C VAL A 382 0.99 -3.62 -9.05
N ALA A 383 1.65 -4.77 -9.24
CA ALA A 383 3.09 -4.86 -9.00
C ALA A 383 3.85 -3.90 -9.93
N ALA A 384 4.92 -3.27 -9.44
CA ALA A 384 5.72 -2.36 -10.25
C ALA A 384 6.27 -3.04 -11.51
N ALA A 385 6.59 -4.33 -11.44
CA ALA A 385 7.03 -5.11 -12.59
C ALA A 385 5.91 -5.36 -13.61
N ASP A 386 4.69 -5.66 -13.16
CA ASP A 386 3.51 -5.79 -14.03
C ASP A 386 3.21 -4.46 -14.73
N ARG A 387 3.28 -3.34 -14.00
CA ARG A 387 3.16 -1.99 -14.57
C ARG A 387 4.19 -1.73 -15.67
N ARG A 388 5.48 -2.00 -15.41
CA ARG A 388 6.55 -1.84 -16.41
C ARG A 388 6.32 -2.72 -17.64
N GLN A 389 5.85 -3.94 -17.46
CA GLN A 389 5.52 -4.83 -18.57
C GLN A 389 4.35 -4.29 -19.38
N LEU A 390 3.29 -3.80 -18.73
CA LEU A 390 2.15 -3.18 -19.39
C LEU A 390 2.58 -1.95 -20.21
N VAL A 391 3.39 -1.06 -19.65
CA VAL A 391 3.96 0.09 -20.40
C VAL A 391 4.71 -0.39 -21.65
N LYS A 392 5.59 -1.40 -21.53
CA LYS A 392 6.32 -1.96 -22.69
C LYS A 392 5.41 -2.51 -23.78
N VAL A 393 4.30 -3.14 -23.39
CA VAL A 393 3.30 -3.68 -24.35
C VAL A 393 2.59 -2.53 -25.06
N LEU A 394 2.16 -1.52 -24.33
CA LEU A 394 1.47 -0.35 -24.87
C LEU A 394 2.38 0.47 -25.80
N ASP A 395 3.63 0.71 -25.40
CA ASP A 395 4.59 1.51 -26.16
C ASP A 395 4.83 0.93 -27.57
N ARG A 396 4.85 -0.41 -27.69
CA ARG A 396 5.07 -1.16 -28.94
C ARG A 396 3.87 -1.20 -29.86
N SER A 397 2.68 -0.80 -29.40
CA SER A 397 1.47 -0.89 -30.21
C SER A 397 1.45 0.18 -31.31
N ALA A 398 1.41 -0.25 -32.57
CA ALA A 398 1.28 0.64 -33.72
C ALA A 398 -0.17 1.09 -33.97
N ALA A 399 -1.15 0.36 -33.44
CA ALA A 399 -2.58 0.59 -33.66
C ALA A 399 -3.18 1.51 -32.58
N VAL A 400 -2.61 2.71 -32.42
CA VAL A 400 -3.03 3.66 -31.37
C VAL A 400 -3.36 5.01 -31.98
N GLY A 401 -4.54 5.54 -31.65
CA GLY A 401 -4.94 6.90 -32.02
C GLY A 401 -4.01 7.95 -31.40
N THR A 402 -3.82 9.07 -32.08
CA THR A 402 -3.04 10.20 -31.54
C THR A 402 -3.92 11.42 -31.46
N ARG A 403 -4.04 11.98 -30.26
CA ARG A 403 -4.74 13.23 -29.98
C ARG A 403 -3.75 14.39 -29.91
N ARG A 404 -4.05 15.47 -30.64
CA ARG A 404 -3.24 16.70 -30.68
C ARG A 404 -3.85 17.75 -29.77
N ILE A 405 -3.04 18.38 -28.92
CA ILE A 405 -3.44 19.55 -28.12
C ILE A 405 -2.48 20.69 -28.45
N ALA A 406 -2.97 21.69 -29.19
CA ALA A 406 -2.25 22.92 -29.45
C ALA A 406 -2.53 23.94 -28.33
N VAL A 407 -1.50 24.64 -27.88
CA VAL A 407 -1.60 25.70 -26.87
C VAL A 407 -0.69 26.87 -27.24
N ALA A 408 -1.26 28.07 -27.23
CA ALA A 408 -0.51 29.29 -27.43
C ALA A 408 0.51 29.50 -26.30
N CYS A 409 1.71 29.94 -26.67
CA CYS A 409 2.84 30.11 -25.77
C CYS A 409 3.40 31.52 -25.87
N ARG A 410 3.75 32.09 -24.71
CA ARG A 410 4.78 33.11 -24.62
C ARG A 410 6.14 32.42 -24.43
N ILE A 411 7.07 32.67 -25.33
CA ILE A 411 8.41 32.10 -25.38
C ILE A 411 9.43 33.24 -25.27
N ASP A 412 9.85 33.52 -24.04
CA ASP A 412 10.82 34.56 -23.76
C ASP A 412 12.24 34.01 -24.06
N ALA A 413 12.94 34.64 -25.01
CA ALA A 413 14.31 34.29 -25.31
C ALA A 413 15.27 35.06 -24.40
N SER A 414 16.22 34.35 -23.80
CA SER A 414 17.34 34.97 -23.10
C SER A 414 18.63 34.64 -23.84
N PRO A 415 19.09 35.51 -24.76
CA PRO A 415 20.31 35.28 -25.53
C PRO A 415 21.54 35.06 -24.63
N ALA A 416 21.67 35.87 -23.58
CA ALA A 416 22.78 35.77 -22.62
C ALA A 416 22.80 34.44 -21.86
N ALA A 417 21.62 33.83 -21.60
CA ALA A 417 21.50 32.55 -20.91
C ALA A 417 21.36 31.36 -21.86
N SER A 418 21.46 31.57 -23.18
CA SER A 418 21.27 30.54 -24.21
C SER A 418 20.06 29.63 -23.95
N ARG A 419 18.90 30.22 -23.60
CA ARG A 419 17.69 29.48 -23.25
C ARG A 419 16.40 30.16 -23.71
N TRP A 420 15.37 29.36 -23.91
CA TRP A 420 13.98 29.80 -24.02
C TRP A 420 13.21 29.48 -22.74
N VAL A 421 12.36 30.41 -22.29
CA VAL A 421 11.42 30.19 -21.19
C VAL A 421 10.03 30.05 -21.78
N LEU A 422 9.39 28.91 -21.54
CA LEU A 422 8.07 28.57 -22.06
C LEU A 422 6.99 28.92 -21.03
N ARG A 423 5.98 29.66 -21.45
CA ARG A 423 4.75 29.93 -20.68
C ARG A 423 3.55 29.77 -21.60
N CYS A 424 2.97 28.59 -21.60
CA CYS A 424 1.81 28.27 -22.43
C CYS A 424 0.60 28.06 -21.55
N ALA A 425 -0.53 28.65 -21.95
CA ALA A 425 -1.79 28.52 -21.22
C ALA A 425 -2.97 28.50 -22.20
N ALA A 426 -3.95 27.66 -21.92
CA ALA A 426 -5.25 27.70 -22.59
C ALA A 426 -6.37 27.91 -21.56
N PRO A 427 -7.49 28.58 -21.92
CA PRO A 427 -8.62 28.81 -21.01
C PRO A 427 -9.20 27.55 -20.38
N ALA A 428 -9.08 26.39 -21.05
CA ALA A 428 -9.58 25.10 -20.57
C ALA A 428 -8.73 24.47 -19.44
N GLY A 429 -7.72 25.17 -18.91
CA GLY A 429 -6.87 24.68 -17.82
C GLY A 429 -5.62 23.93 -18.26
N THR A 430 -5.30 23.93 -19.56
CA THR A 430 -3.98 23.48 -20.05
C THR A 430 -2.92 24.49 -19.66
N LEU A 431 -1.85 24.02 -19.01
CA LEU A 431 -0.69 24.83 -18.66
C LEU A 431 0.59 24.04 -18.97
N LEU A 432 1.52 24.67 -19.67
CA LEU A 432 2.86 24.14 -19.89
C LEU A 432 3.86 25.24 -19.52
N ALA A 433 4.74 24.93 -18.57
CA ALA A 433 5.79 25.83 -18.12
C ALA A 433 7.13 25.09 -18.03
N GLY A 434 8.19 25.73 -18.53
CA GLY A 434 9.50 25.12 -18.56
C GLY A 434 10.56 25.95 -19.24
N THR A 435 11.70 25.34 -19.48
CA THR A 435 12.85 25.96 -20.12
C THR A 435 13.48 25.03 -21.14
N LEU A 436 13.89 25.57 -22.28
CA LEU A 436 14.69 24.87 -23.28
C LEU A 436 16.10 25.46 -23.34
N SER A 437 17.09 24.59 -23.36
CA SER A 437 18.49 24.97 -23.56
C SER A 437 18.78 25.08 -25.05
N LEU A 438 19.51 26.12 -25.46
CA LEU A 438 19.91 26.35 -26.84
C LEU A 438 21.37 25.97 -27.06
N ARG A 439 21.67 25.32 -28.18
CA ARG A 439 23.02 25.11 -28.69
C ARG A 439 23.08 25.65 -30.11
N ALA A 440 24.01 26.59 -30.36
CA ALA A 440 24.10 27.30 -31.64
C ALA A 440 22.75 27.91 -32.08
N GLY A 441 22.01 28.50 -31.14
CA GLY A 441 20.71 29.14 -31.39
C GLY A 441 19.53 28.18 -31.61
N ARG A 442 19.70 26.86 -31.45
CA ARG A 442 18.67 25.84 -31.66
C ARG A 442 18.37 25.08 -30.37
N PRO A 443 17.11 24.71 -30.08
CA PRO A 443 16.79 23.87 -28.94
C PRO A 443 17.54 22.54 -28.96
N ALA A 444 18.21 22.20 -27.86
CA ALA A 444 19.00 20.97 -27.71
C ALA A 444 18.46 20.04 -26.60
N GLY A 445 17.39 20.45 -25.93
CA GLY A 445 16.77 19.76 -24.80
C GLY A 445 16.21 20.76 -23.80
N GLY A 446 15.70 20.29 -22.66
CA GLY A 446 15.15 21.17 -21.65
C GLY A 446 14.45 20.44 -20.50
N ARG A 447 13.63 21.18 -19.76
CA ARG A 447 12.85 20.66 -18.64
C ARG A 447 11.52 21.39 -18.55
N LEU A 448 10.42 20.65 -18.39
CA LEU A 448 9.16 21.23 -17.94
C LEU A 448 9.11 21.18 -16.42
N THR A 449 8.91 22.34 -15.80
CA THR A 449 8.64 22.40 -14.37
C THR A 449 7.20 21.99 -14.07
N ARG A 450 6.28 22.22 -15.03
CA ARG A 450 4.87 21.87 -14.89
C ARG A 450 4.20 21.62 -16.24
N LEU A 451 3.41 20.56 -16.29
CA LEU A 451 2.45 20.25 -17.35
C LEU A 451 1.11 19.88 -16.72
N MET A 452 0.08 20.70 -16.93
CA MET A 452 -1.29 20.43 -16.52
C MET A 452 -2.16 20.29 -17.76
N LEU A 453 -3.03 19.28 -17.77
CA LEU A 453 -4.05 19.10 -18.82
C LEU A 453 -5.44 18.94 -18.17
N PRO A 454 -6.51 19.28 -18.91
CA PRO A 454 -7.87 18.92 -18.51
C PRO A 454 -7.98 17.43 -18.18
N GLY A 455 -8.93 17.08 -17.30
CA GLY A 455 -9.12 15.69 -16.87
C GLY A 455 -8.25 15.25 -15.68
N GLY A 456 -7.50 16.20 -15.08
CA GLY A 456 -6.75 15.99 -13.83
C GLY A 456 -5.26 15.69 -14.00
N THR A 457 -4.73 15.79 -15.22
CA THR A 457 -3.28 15.56 -15.44
C THR A 457 -2.48 16.68 -14.79
N ALA A 458 -1.53 16.30 -13.94
CA ALA A 458 -0.58 17.19 -13.29
C ALA A 458 0.78 16.48 -13.22
N LEU A 459 1.64 16.80 -14.17
CA LEU A 459 3.00 16.29 -14.29
C LEU A 459 3.97 17.41 -13.92
N ASN A 460 5.00 17.08 -13.16
CA ASN A 460 6.06 18.01 -12.80
C ASN A 460 7.38 17.37 -13.18
N ASP A 461 8.39 18.23 -13.34
CA ASP A 461 9.76 17.78 -13.48
C ASP A 461 9.99 16.80 -14.65
N LEU A 462 9.56 17.20 -15.85
CA LEU A 462 9.77 16.39 -17.05
C LEU A 462 11.04 16.82 -17.75
N GLU A 463 11.94 15.88 -18.01
CA GLU A 463 13.08 16.10 -18.92
C GLU A 463 12.55 16.16 -20.36
N LEU A 464 13.11 17.05 -21.18
CA LEU A 464 12.80 17.16 -22.61
C LEU A 464 14.03 16.79 -23.43
N ALA A 465 13.95 15.68 -24.16
CA ALA A 465 15.01 15.21 -25.06
C ALA A 465 14.67 15.56 -26.52
N PRO A 466 15.61 16.07 -27.34
CA PRO A 466 15.34 16.38 -28.74
C PRO A 466 15.02 15.13 -29.56
N VAL A 467 14.05 15.27 -30.46
CA VAL A 467 13.66 14.26 -31.46
C VAL A 467 13.94 14.83 -32.84
N GLY A 468 14.84 14.20 -33.59
CA GLY A 468 15.23 14.69 -34.92
C GLY A 468 16.05 15.98 -34.87
N GLN A 469 16.06 16.73 -35.98
CA GLN A 469 16.82 17.98 -36.10
C GLN A 469 15.94 19.18 -35.74
N ALA A 470 16.38 19.97 -34.76
CA ALA A 470 15.78 21.25 -34.43
C ALA A 470 16.24 22.37 -35.38
N THR A 471 15.38 23.35 -35.61
CA THR A 471 15.70 24.60 -36.31
C THR A 471 15.78 25.76 -35.31
N ALA A 472 16.03 26.98 -35.79
CA ALA A 472 15.99 28.18 -34.94
C ALA A 472 14.57 28.55 -34.50
N THR A 473 13.54 28.01 -35.17
CA THR A 473 12.12 28.37 -34.97
C THR A 473 11.25 27.18 -34.56
N ALA A 474 11.75 25.95 -34.63
CA ALA A 474 10.96 24.77 -34.31
C ALA A 474 11.82 23.64 -33.69
N ALA A 475 11.22 22.87 -32.78
CA ALA A 475 11.82 21.66 -32.24
C ALA A 475 10.75 20.66 -31.81
N SER A 476 11.00 19.37 -32.07
CA SER A 476 10.23 18.26 -31.51
C SER A 476 10.99 17.68 -30.33
N LEU A 477 10.30 17.51 -29.20
CA LEU A 477 10.90 17.08 -27.93
C LEU A 477 10.12 15.90 -27.35
N GLN A 478 10.82 14.87 -26.91
CA GLN A 478 10.24 13.75 -26.18
C GLN A 478 10.31 14.05 -24.67
N PRO A 479 9.16 14.16 -23.98
CA PRO A 479 9.17 14.31 -22.54
C PRO A 479 9.50 12.99 -21.85
N ARG A 480 10.21 13.05 -20.72
CA ARG A 480 10.57 11.90 -19.90
C ARG A 480 10.37 12.19 -18.43
N ALA A 481 9.79 11.22 -17.72
CA ALA A 481 9.77 11.14 -16.27
C ALA A 481 10.47 9.83 -15.89
N ASP A 482 11.54 9.91 -15.10
CA ASP A 482 12.36 8.76 -14.69
C ASP A 482 12.78 7.86 -15.87
N GLY A 483 13.14 8.49 -17.00
CA GLY A 483 13.56 7.80 -18.23
C GLY A 483 12.44 7.13 -19.03
N GLN A 484 11.17 7.31 -18.67
CA GLN A 484 10.01 6.76 -19.38
C GLN A 484 9.10 7.87 -19.93
N LEU A 485 8.26 7.53 -20.92
CA LEU A 485 7.23 8.44 -21.40
C LEU A 485 6.24 8.74 -20.26
N PRO A 486 5.99 10.02 -19.91
CA PRO A 486 5.02 10.34 -18.89
C PRO A 486 3.60 10.08 -19.42
N ARG A 487 2.69 9.73 -18.50
CA ARG A 487 1.29 9.44 -18.81
C ARG A 487 0.36 10.50 -18.23
N THR A 488 -0.68 10.81 -18.98
CA THR A 488 -1.80 11.64 -18.54
C THR A 488 -2.57 10.96 -17.40
N ALA A 489 -3.42 11.71 -16.69
CA ALA A 489 -4.33 11.12 -15.72
C ALA A 489 -5.28 10.07 -16.34
N GLY A 490 -5.55 10.15 -17.65
CA GLY A 490 -6.33 9.17 -18.42
C GLY A 490 -5.61 7.84 -18.67
N GLY A 491 -4.30 7.77 -18.43
CA GLY A 491 -3.44 6.59 -18.69
C GLY A 491 -2.72 6.63 -20.04
N ASP A 492 -2.97 7.64 -20.86
CA ASP A 492 -2.41 7.82 -22.20
C ASP A 492 -1.02 8.44 -22.17
N ALA A 493 -0.12 8.06 -23.09
CA ALA A 493 1.26 8.52 -23.10
C ALA A 493 1.41 9.89 -23.78
N VAL A 494 2.13 10.81 -23.15
CA VAL A 494 2.56 12.08 -23.79
C VAL A 494 3.85 11.79 -24.56
N SER A 495 3.74 11.67 -25.89
CA SER A 495 4.82 11.12 -26.72
C SER A 495 5.81 12.17 -27.24
N VAL A 496 5.29 13.30 -27.71
CA VAL A 496 6.07 14.40 -28.30
C VAL A 496 5.43 15.73 -27.90
N ILE A 497 6.28 16.73 -27.72
CA ILE A 497 5.91 18.13 -27.58
C ILE A 497 6.64 18.87 -28.69
N ASP A 498 5.89 19.34 -29.67
CA ASP A 498 6.37 20.22 -30.74
C ASP A 498 6.30 21.66 -30.26
N ILE A 499 7.40 22.40 -30.40
CA ILE A 499 7.48 23.82 -30.06
C ILE A 499 7.77 24.60 -31.33
N GLU A 500 6.92 25.57 -31.63
CA GLU A 500 7.08 26.49 -32.75
C GLU A 500 7.15 27.94 -32.23
N ARG A 501 8.11 28.69 -32.76
CA ARG A 501 8.36 30.09 -32.44
C ARG A 501 8.74 30.85 -33.71
N PRO A 502 7.91 31.78 -34.19
CA PRO A 502 8.26 32.69 -35.29
C PRO A 502 9.53 33.49 -34.99
N ALA A 503 10.31 33.79 -36.03
CA ALA A 503 11.52 34.60 -35.92
C ALA A 503 11.20 35.99 -35.34
N GLY A 504 11.96 36.42 -34.33
CA GLY A 504 11.85 37.76 -33.73
C GLY A 504 10.67 37.99 -32.79
N GLY A 505 9.78 37.01 -32.58
CA GLY A 505 8.61 37.13 -31.69
C GLY A 505 8.77 36.44 -30.34
N GLU A 506 8.00 36.89 -29.34
CA GLU A 506 7.79 36.18 -28.07
C GLU A 506 6.55 35.28 -28.12
N GLN A 507 5.73 35.37 -29.15
CA GLN A 507 4.57 34.49 -29.33
C GLN A 507 5.00 33.21 -30.03
N GLY A 508 4.42 32.09 -29.66
CA GLY A 508 4.65 30.79 -30.29
C GLY A 508 3.54 29.81 -29.94
N GLU A 509 3.73 28.55 -30.29
CA GLU A 509 2.79 27.48 -30.02
C GLU A 509 3.54 26.24 -29.51
N ALA A 510 2.91 25.51 -28.58
CA ALA A 510 3.29 24.16 -28.24
C ALA A 510 2.17 23.20 -28.64
N THR A 511 2.51 22.14 -29.36
CA THR A 511 1.58 21.04 -29.66
C THR A 511 2.00 19.77 -28.94
N LEU A 512 1.12 19.23 -28.11
CA LEU A 512 1.32 17.96 -27.43
C LEU A 512 0.68 16.82 -28.24
N LEU A 513 1.44 15.74 -28.45
CA LEU A 513 0.97 14.51 -29.08
C LEU A 513 0.73 13.44 -28.03
N ILE A 514 -0.54 13.10 -27.79
CA ILE A 514 -0.97 12.11 -26.81
C ILE A 514 -1.35 10.83 -27.55
N ARG A 515 -0.68 9.72 -27.24
CA ARG A 515 -1.03 8.39 -27.74
C ARG A 515 -2.12 7.78 -26.86
N GLU A 516 -3.29 7.51 -27.44
CA GLU A 516 -4.48 7.00 -26.75
C GLU A 516 -4.38 5.51 -26.42
N GLU A 517 -3.28 5.11 -25.80
CA GLU A 517 -2.92 3.72 -25.52
C GLU A 517 -3.84 3.06 -24.50
N PHE A 518 -4.44 3.83 -23.58
CA PHE A 518 -5.28 3.25 -22.55
C PHE A 518 -6.59 2.68 -23.11
N ALA A 519 -7.00 3.12 -24.31
CA ALA A 519 -8.10 2.52 -25.05
C ALA A 519 -7.87 1.03 -25.34
N LEU A 520 -6.63 0.59 -25.55
CA LEU A 520 -6.30 -0.82 -25.75
C LEU A 520 -6.58 -1.65 -24.50
N VAL A 521 -6.24 -1.11 -23.32
CA VAL A 521 -6.52 -1.76 -22.03
C VAL A 521 -8.03 -1.88 -21.83
N GLN A 522 -8.78 -0.81 -22.10
CA GLN A 522 -10.24 -0.83 -22.01
C GLN A 522 -10.87 -1.90 -22.92
N GLN A 523 -10.46 -1.94 -24.19
CA GLN A 523 -10.96 -2.93 -25.15
C GLN A 523 -10.60 -4.36 -24.74
N ALA A 524 -9.39 -4.59 -24.21
CA ALA A 524 -9.00 -5.90 -23.67
C ALA A 524 -9.89 -6.32 -22.51
N LEU A 525 -10.16 -5.41 -21.56
CA LEU A 525 -11.05 -5.70 -20.43
C LEU A 525 -12.50 -5.94 -20.87
N GLU A 526 -12.99 -5.21 -21.88
CA GLU A 526 -14.32 -5.45 -22.47
C GLU A 526 -14.43 -6.86 -23.09
N ARG A 527 -13.37 -7.34 -23.76
CA ARG A 527 -13.31 -8.72 -24.28
C ARG A 527 -13.27 -9.76 -23.17
N LEU A 528 -12.46 -9.57 -22.13
CA LEU A 528 -12.43 -10.47 -20.97
C LEU A 528 -13.79 -10.59 -20.29
N LEU A 529 -14.51 -9.48 -20.20
CA LEU A 529 -15.81 -9.40 -19.58
C LEU A 529 -16.92 -10.04 -20.42
N ALA A 530 -16.78 -10.04 -21.75
CA ALA A 530 -17.66 -10.77 -22.67
C ALA A 530 -17.30 -12.26 -22.77
N GLY A 531 -16.09 -12.64 -22.34
CA GLY A 531 -15.56 -13.99 -22.43
C GLY A 531 -16.03 -14.93 -21.31
N PRO A 532 -15.73 -16.24 -21.44
CA PRO A 532 -16.16 -17.27 -20.49
C PRO A 532 -15.51 -17.14 -19.10
N GLU A 533 -14.36 -16.48 -19.00
CA GLU A 533 -13.61 -16.34 -17.74
C GLU A 533 -14.12 -15.20 -16.84
N ALA A 534 -15.04 -14.35 -17.33
CA ALA A 534 -15.50 -13.14 -16.64
C ALA A 534 -15.95 -13.40 -15.20
N ALA A 535 -16.67 -14.50 -14.95
CA ALA A 535 -17.13 -14.88 -13.62
C ALA A 535 -15.98 -15.19 -12.64
N SER A 536 -14.86 -15.72 -13.15
CA SER A 536 -13.68 -16.06 -12.36
C SER A 536 -12.75 -14.86 -12.11
N LEU A 537 -12.72 -13.91 -13.05
CA LEU A 537 -11.88 -12.71 -13.00
C LEU A 537 -12.55 -11.56 -12.22
N PHE A 538 -13.86 -11.40 -12.38
CA PHE A 538 -14.64 -10.29 -11.84
C PHE A 538 -15.79 -10.74 -10.92
N GLY A 539 -15.68 -11.94 -10.36
CA GLY A 539 -16.59 -12.47 -9.35
C GLY A 539 -16.39 -11.84 -7.96
N PRO A 540 -17.33 -12.10 -7.02
CA PRO A 540 -17.22 -11.66 -5.62
C PRO A 540 -16.25 -12.57 -4.83
N THR A 541 -15.01 -12.68 -5.28
CA THR A 541 -13.91 -13.35 -4.58
C THR A 541 -12.83 -12.32 -4.24
N PRO A 542 -11.83 -12.65 -3.39
CA PRO A 542 -10.63 -11.84 -3.29
C PRO A 542 -10.05 -11.50 -4.67
N LEU A 543 -9.49 -10.30 -4.81
CA LEU A 543 -8.95 -9.79 -6.08
C LEU A 543 -7.97 -10.81 -6.71
N PRO A 544 -8.33 -11.44 -7.84
CA PRO A 544 -7.53 -12.52 -8.41
C PRO A 544 -6.39 -11.95 -9.27
N ARG A 545 -5.47 -11.19 -8.65
CA ARG A 545 -4.41 -10.40 -9.31
C ARG A 545 -3.68 -11.17 -10.41
N GLU A 546 -3.09 -12.31 -10.07
CA GLU A 546 -2.31 -13.10 -11.04
C GLU A 546 -3.14 -13.50 -12.28
N LYS A 547 -4.40 -13.92 -12.06
CA LYS A 547 -5.29 -14.31 -13.16
C LYS A 547 -5.69 -13.11 -14.02
N LEU A 548 -5.98 -11.97 -13.39
CA LEU A 548 -6.32 -10.72 -14.09
C LEU A 548 -5.18 -10.24 -14.98
N PHE A 549 -3.95 -10.20 -14.46
CA PHE A 549 -2.79 -9.79 -15.26
C PHE A 549 -2.45 -10.81 -16.34
N ALA A 550 -2.53 -12.12 -16.06
CA ALA A 550 -2.30 -13.15 -17.06
C ALA A 550 -3.29 -13.03 -18.23
N ALA A 551 -4.59 -12.86 -17.92
CA ALA A 551 -5.65 -12.70 -18.91
C ALA A 551 -5.50 -11.37 -19.69
N LEU A 552 -5.20 -10.27 -19.01
CA LEU A 552 -4.98 -8.97 -19.65
C LEU A 552 -3.79 -9.01 -20.63
N PHE A 553 -2.66 -9.59 -20.23
CA PHE A 553 -1.51 -9.69 -21.14
C PHE A 553 -1.81 -10.56 -22.35
N ALA A 554 -2.53 -11.67 -22.17
CA ALA A 554 -2.96 -12.52 -23.27
C ALA A 554 -3.84 -11.75 -24.28
N GLU A 555 -4.81 -10.97 -23.80
CA GLU A 555 -5.68 -10.13 -24.63
C GLU A 555 -4.95 -8.99 -25.35
N LEU A 556 -3.82 -8.53 -24.79
CA LEU A 556 -2.94 -7.55 -25.42
C LEU A 556 -1.90 -8.19 -26.34
N GLY A 557 -1.99 -9.51 -26.60
CA GLY A 557 -1.06 -10.24 -27.46
C GLY A 557 0.34 -10.42 -26.88
N SER A 558 0.50 -10.24 -25.56
CA SER A 558 1.75 -10.44 -24.84
C SER A 558 1.74 -11.77 -24.11
N ARG A 559 2.91 -12.41 -24.01
CA ARG A 559 3.07 -13.56 -23.11
C ARG A 559 2.90 -13.08 -21.67
N PRO A 560 2.05 -13.73 -20.85
CA PRO A 560 1.94 -13.39 -19.44
C PRO A 560 3.26 -13.70 -18.73
N PRO A 561 3.61 -12.97 -17.65
CA PRO A 561 4.74 -13.36 -16.81
C PRO A 561 4.51 -14.78 -16.28
N PRO A 562 5.58 -15.60 -16.15
CA PRO A 562 5.43 -16.94 -15.63
C PRO A 562 4.83 -16.87 -14.22
N PRO A 563 3.89 -17.76 -13.87
CA PRO A 563 3.30 -17.75 -12.53
C PRO A 563 4.40 -17.96 -11.51
N CYS A 564 4.40 -17.12 -10.46
CA CYS A 564 5.37 -17.27 -9.40
C CYS A 564 5.16 -18.60 -8.66
N CYS A 565 6.22 -19.09 -8.03
CA CYS A 565 6.11 -20.05 -6.94
C CYS A 565 5.33 -21.34 -7.25
N GLN A 566 5.54 -21.91 -8.45
CA GLN A 566 4.87 -23.14 -8.88
C GLN A 566 5.04 -24.31 -7.89
N ALA A 567 6.22 -24.41 -7.26
CA ALA A 567 6.48 -25.40 -6.21
C ALA A 567 5.41 -25.34 -5.10
N ALA A 568 5.01 -24.14 -4.69
CA ALA A 568 4.06 -23.92 -3.60
C ALA A 568 2.68 -24.55 -3.84
N ARG A 569 2.29 -24.75 -5.11
CA ARG A 569 1.02 -25.41 -5.48
C ARG A 569 0.99 -26.89 -5.11
N ARG A 570 2.15 -27.51 -4.92
CA ARG A 570 2.31 -28.93 -4.54
C ARG A 570 2.67 -29.11 -3.07
N LEU A 571 2.67 -28.04 -2.27
CA LEU A 571 2.93 -28.15 -0.84
C LEU A 571 1.86 -29.01 -0.15
N PRO A 572 2.24 -29.87 0.81
CA PRO A 572 1.29 -30.62 1.63
C PRO A 572 0.41 -29.67 2.44
N ALA A 573 -0.78 -30.12 2.85
CA ALA A 573 -1.75 -29.33 3.61
C ALA A 573 -1.09 -28.57 4.78
N PRO A 574 -1.48 -27.31 5.03
CA PRO A 574 -0.87 -26.52 6.09
C PRO A 574 -1.17 -27.15 7.45
N GLN A 575 -0.21 -27.13 8.35
CA GLN A 575 -0.33 -27.71 9.68
C GLN A 575 -0.52 -26.60 10.71
N LEU A 576 -1.44 -26.80 11.66
CA LEU A 576 -1.61 -25.90 12.79
C LEU A 576 -0.52 -26.17 13.83
N ALA A 577 0.00 -25.13 14.47
CA ALA A 577 0.88 -25.25 15.60
C ALA A 577 0.15 -26.00 16.72
N ALA A 578 0.70 -27.15 17.12
CA ALA A 578 0.22 -27.86 18.30
C ALA A 578 0.30 -26.93 19.53
N PRO A 579 -0.68 -27.00 20.45
CA PRO A 579 -0.57 -26.34 21.75
C PRO A 579 0.74 -26.75 22.41
N ALA A 580 1.45 -25.81 23.03
CA ALA A 580 2.59 -26.18 23.85
C ALA A 580 2.05 -27.02 25.02
N VAL A 581 2.33 -28.32 25.02
CA VAL A 581 2.14 -29.14 26.22
C VAL A 581 3.16 -28.62 27.23
N VAL A 582 2.67 -28.01 28.30
CA VAL A 582 3.52 -27.67 29.44
C VAL A 582 4.01 -29.00 30.01
N ALA A 583 5.30 -29.28 29.87
CA ALA A 583 5.93 -30.41 30.54
C ALA A 583 5.78 -30.19 32.06
N GLY A 584 4.83 -30.88 32.69
CA GLY A 584 4.60 -30.77 34.13
C GLY A 584 3.18 -31.06 34.62
N GLN A 585 2.17 -31.18 33.75
CA GLN A 585 0.86 -31.67 34.18
C GLN A 585 0.71 -33.14 33.79
N SER A 586 1.01 -34.02 34.74
CA SER A 586 0.60 -35.42 34.70
C SER A 586 -0.91 -35.48 34.48
N SER A 587 -1.34 -36.25 33.50
CA SER A 587 -2.73 -36.64 33.27
C SER A 587 -3.27 -37.36 34.52
N ALA A 588 -4.00 -36.63 35.36
CA ALA A 588 -4.83 -37.24 36.39
C ALA A 588 -6.18 -37.61 35.76
N SER A 589 -6.33 -38.91 35.53
CA SER A 589 -7.57 -39.70 35.52
C SER A 589 -8.77 -39.12 34.75
N ALA A 590 -8.91 -39.55 33.50
CA ALA A 590 -10.23 -39.87 32.97
C ALA A 590 -10.54 -41.33 33.36
N SER A 591 -11.53 -41.50 34.24
CA SER A 591 -12.22 -42.77 34.44
C SER A 591 -13.72 -42.52 34.21
N ASP A 592 -14.20 -43.20 33.18
CA ASP A 592 -15.57 -43.42 32.66
C ASP A 592 -16.65 -43.74 33.74
N PRO A 593 -17.96 -43.81 33.38
CA PRO A 593 -18.56 -43.78 32.04
C PRO A 593 -19.58 -42.67 31.74
#